data_AF-A0A957CBM1-F1
#
_entry.id   AF-A0A957CBM1-F1
#
_cell.length_a   1.000
_cell.length_b   1.000
_cell.length_c   1.000
_cell.angle_alpha   90.00
_cell.angle_beta   90.00
_cell.angle_gamma   90.00
#
_symmetry.space_group_name_H-M   'P 1'
#
loop_
_entity.id
_entity.type
_entity.pdbx_description
1 polymer ?
#
loop_
_entity_poly.entity_id
_entity_poly.type
_entity_poly.pdbx_seq_one_letter_code
_entity_poly.pdbx_strand_id
1 'polypeptide(L)'
;GLEPLFVDPGWVASFKQFDNLFLNGFVSFFTIPYASVPLQWVAWFFVLVTAVGSIALCRNNKKSCYLTLYFWSTVLIMFFVRFIGIYPIGGRYALAALPLFFMLMAAAVVALKKWRWAAYTFGLLLVGIQLFFWPQLVQTVNPWVELPREMLRPTIDYLNEHAQPEDVVYVYYGAGPAYQVYQRDSALKTSYGTWFRQLPTPEKIAEIQSAVDGSPRFWMALSHIHEQEDVELIQGLADATPSYVVVDEFVAENAAVYLFVRTP
;
A
#
# COMPACT_ATOMS: atom_id res chain seq x y z
N GLY A 1 -11.56 3.54 -4.15
CA GLY A 1 -10.95 2.28 -4.60
C GLY A 1 -10.13 2.56 -5.82
N LEU A 2 -8.84 2.22 -5.80
CA LEU A 2 -8.04 2.15 -7.03
C LEU A 2 -8.35 0.78 -7.64
N GLU A 3 -8.93 0.74 -8.84
CA GLU A 3 -9.09 -0.51 -9.58
C GLU A 3 -7.72 -1.19 -9.73
N PRO A 4 -7.67 -2.54 -9.67
CA PRO A 4 -6.44 -3.26 -9.92
C PRO A 4 -5.95 -2.92 -11.34
N LEU A 5 -4.74 -2.38 -11.40
CA LEU A 5 -4.00 -1.97 -12.59
C LEU A 5 -3.58 -3.19 -13.43
N PHE A 6 -4.55 -3.98 -13.91
CA PHE A 6 -4.29 -4.95 -14.97
C PHE A 6 -4.63 -4.31 -16.29
N VAL A 7 -3.60 -4.23 -17.13
CA VAL A 7 -3.69 -3.72 -18.49
C VAL A 7 -4.56 -4.70 -19.27
N ASP A 8 -5.71 -4.25 -19.76
CA ASP A 8 -6.48 -5.03 -20.74
C ASP A 8 -5.54 -5.38 -21.90
N PRO A 9 -5.44 -6.66 -22.30
CA PRO A 9 -4.52 -7.07 -23.35
C PRO A 9 -4.90 -6.38 -24.67
N GLY A 10 -4.03 -5.48 -25.14
CA GLY A 10 -4.18 -4.80 -26.42
C GLY A 10 -3.65 -3.36 -26.40
N TRP A 11 -2.83 -3.01 -27.39
CA TRP A 11 -2.13 -1.72 -27.49
C TRP A 11 -3.05 -0.50 -27.31
N VAL A 12 -4.29 -0.55 -27.81
CA VAL A 12 -5.25 0.58 -27.74
C VAL A 12 -5.82 0.76 -26.33
N ALA A 13 -6.11 -0.33 -25.61
CA ALA A 13 -6.54 -0.28 -24.22
C ALA A 13 -5.38 0.20 -23.33
N SER A 14 -4.16 -0.28 -23.63
CA SER A 14 -2.93 0.22 -23.01
C SER A 14 -2.74 1.73 -23.21
N PHE A 15 -3.04 2.30 -24.39
CA PHE A 15 -2.91 3.75 -24.63
C PHE A 15 -3.97 4.60 -23.90
N LYS A 16 -5.25 4.20 -23.90
CA LYS A 16 -6.30 4.94 -23.17
C LYS A 16 -6.14 4.85 -21.65
N GLN A 17 -5.75 3.68 -21.15
CA GLN A 17 -5.33 3.55 -19.76
C GLN A 17 -4.05 4.35 -19.51
N PHE A 18 -3.09 4.37 -20.45
CA PHE A 18 -1.86 5.15 -20.32
C PHE A 18 -2.13 6.63 -20.08
N ASP A 19 -3.00 7.31 -20.84
CA ASP A 19 -3.20 8.76 -20.64
C ASP A 19 -3.74 9.12 -19.25
N ASN A 20 -4.77 8.40 -18.80
CA ASN A 20 -5.35 8.61 -17.47
C ASN A 20 -4.38 8.18 -16.36
N LEU A 21 -3.62 7.10 -16.56
CA LEU A 21 -2.64 6.60 -15.60
C LEU A 21 -1.34 7.39 -15.60
N PHE A 22 -1.01 8.04 -16.71
CA PHE A 22 0.20 8.84 -16.89
C PHE A 22 0.01 10.19 -16.24
N LEU A 23 -1.06 10.93 -16.56
CA LEU A 23 -1.34 12.20 -15.88
C LEU A 23 -1.59 11.97 -14.39
N ASN A 24 -2.43 11.00 -14.02
CA ASN A 24 -2.66 10.72 -12.60
C ASN A 24 -1.39 10.16 -11.93
N GLY A 25 -0.60 9.33 -12.60
CA GLY A 25 0.66 8.80 -12.07
C GLY A 25 1.73 9.89 -11.90
N PHE A 26 1.80 10.83 -12.84
CA PHE A 26 2.67 12.00 -12.80
C PHE A 26 2.29 12.91 -11.65
N VAL A 27 1.01 13.27 -11.55
CA VAL A 27 0.51 14.11 -10.47
C VAL A 27 0.69 13.40 -9.12
N SER A 28 0.38 12.10 -9.03
CA SER A 28 0.58 11.28 -7.82
C SER A 28 2.06 11.09 -7.45
N PHE A 29 2.99 11.28 -8.40
CA PHE A 29 4.40 11.34 -8.04
C PHE A 29 4.68 12.58 -7.18
N PHE A 30 4.00 13.71 -7.37
CA PHE A 30 4.22 14.89 -6.53
C PHE A 30 3.57 14.77 -5.14
N THR A 31 2.98 13.63 -4.85
CA THR A 31 2.33 13.32 -3.58
C THR A 31 3.10 12.32 -2.73
N ILE A 32 4.33 11.96 -3.12
CA ILE A 32 5.22 11.04 -2.41
C ILE A 32 5.25 11.25 -0.89
N PRO A 33 5.33 12.49 -0.36
CA PRO A 33 5.45 12.68 1.09
C PRO A 33 4.24 12.18 1.87
N TYR A 34 3.10 11.95 1.20
CA TYR A 34 1.81 11.85 1.86
C TYR A 34 1.24 10.45 1.95
N ALA A 35 1.89 9.42 1.37
CA ALA A 35 1.54 7.99 1.36
C ALA A 35 0.11 7.60 0.90
N SER A 36 -0.90 8.35 1.33
CA SER A 36 -2.29 8.45 0.88
C SER A 36 -2.42 9.26 -0.42
N VAL A 37 -3.58 9.15 -1.08
CA VAL A 37 -3.94 9.94 -2.26
C VAL A 37 -4.34 11.34 -1.78
N PRO A 38 -3.48 12.38 -1.83
CA PRO A 38 -3.93 13.69 -1.41
C PRO A 38 -4.88 14.26 -2.45
N LEU A 39 -5.53 15.36 -2.09
CA LEU A 39 -6.36 16.11 -3.01
C LEU A 39 -5.52 16.51 -4.24
N GLN A 40 -6.05 16.24 -5.44
CA GLN A 40 -5.33 16.45 -6.71
C GLN A 40 -4.77 17.87 -6.85
N TRP A 41 -5.42 18.88 -6.27
CA TRP A 41 -4.95 20.26 -6.30
C TRP A 41 -3.63 20.47 -5.53
N VAL A 42 -3.37 19.72 -4.45
CA VAL A 42 -2.12 19.76 -3.68
C VAL A 42 -0.97 19.25 -4.54
N ALA A 43 -1.23 18.19 -5.29
CA ALA A 43 -0.25 17.60 -6.20
C ALA A 43 0.12 18.57 -7.34
N TRP A 44 -0.88 19.20 -7.96
CA TRP A 44 -0.65 20.26 -8.96
C TRP A 44 0.10 21.46 -8.40
N PHE A 45 -0.19 21.85 -7.17
CA PHE A 45 0.57 22.89 -6.48
C PHE A 45 2.05 22.51 -6.40
N PHE A 46 2.39 21.28 -5.99
CA PHE A 46 3.79 20.83 -5.96
C PHE A 46 4.44 20.75 -7.34
N VAL A 47 3.72 20.33 -8.39
CA VAL A 47 4.22 20.38 -9.77
C VAL A 47 4.65 21.81 -10.13
N LEU A 48 3.79 22.80 -9.86
CA LEU A 48 4.07 24.21 -10.15
C LEU A 48 5.27 24.72 -9.34
N VAL A 49 5.33 24.43 -8.04
CA VAL A 49 6.46 24.84 -7.19
C VAL A 49 7.77 24.24 -7.70
N THR A 50 7.78 22.95 -8.04
CA THR A 50 8.97 22.27 -8.58
C THR A 50 9.37 22.83 -9.95
N ALA A 51 8.42 23.20 -10.80
CA ALA A 51 8.69 23.86 -12.07
C ALA A 51 9.34 25.24 -11.88
N VAL A 52 8.81 26.07 -10.97
CA VAL A 52 9.41 27.37 -10.62
C VAL A 52 10.82 27.18 -10.06
N GLY A 53 11.01 26.20 -9.17
CA GLY A 53 12.31 25.83 -8.61
C GLY A 53 13.32 25.41 -9.67
N SER A 54 12.88 24.59 -10.62
CA SER A 54 13.67 24.14 -11.78
C SER A 54 14.16 25.32 -12.62
N ILE A 55 13.26 26.25 -12.95
CA ILE A 55 13.58 27.47 -13.70
C ILE A 55 14.54 28.35 -12.90
N ALA A 56 14.32 28.52 -11.61
CA ALA A 56 15.17 29.32 -10.74
C ALA A 56 16.60 28.78 -10.66
N LEU A 57 16.78 27.46 -10.47
CA LEU A 57 18.10 26.84 -10.46
C LEU A 57 18.83 26.97 -11.81
N CYS A 58 18.14 26.71 -12.91
CA CYS A 58 18.74 26.80 -14.24
C CYS A 58 19.12 28.23 -14.64
N ARG A 59 18.36 29.24 -14.16
CA ARG A 59 18.71 30.66 -14.35
C ARG A 59 19.89 31.12 -13.49
N ASN A 60 20.12 30.49 -12.34
CA ASN A 60 21.18 30.89 -11.42
C ASN A 60 22.57 30.53 -11.96
N ASN A 61 22.80 29.27 -12.33
CA ASN A 61 24.04 28.82 -12.98
C ASN A 61 23.90 27.43 -13.63
N LYS A 62 24.83 27.09 -14.53
CA LYS A 62 24.85 25.80 -15.25
C LYS A 62 24.94 24.57 -14.32
N LYS A 63 25.72 24.66 -13.22
CA LYS A 63 25.90 23.54 -12.28
C LYS A 63 24.60 23.20 -11.55
N SER A 64 23.87 24.22 -11.10
CA SER A 64 22.54 24.07 -10.48
C SER A 64 21.51 23.52 -11.46
N CYS A 65 21.64 23.81 -12.76
CA CYS A 65 20.75 23.22 -13.77
C CYS A 65 20.93 21.70 -13.91
N TYR A 66 22.11 21.14 -13.62
CA TYR A 66 22.30 19.69 -13.60
C TYR A 66 21.46 18.99 -12.51
N LEU A 67 21.16 19.66 -11.39
CA LEU A 67 20.26 19.11 -10.37
C LEU A 67 18.83 18.96 -10.90
N THR A 68 18.36 19.99 -11.61
CA THR A 68 17.07 19.96 -12.33
C THR A 68 17.04 18.83 -13.34
N LEU A 69 18.10 18.70 -14.16
CA LEU A 69 18.20 17.62 -15.14
C LEU A 69 18.17 16.24 -14.48
N TYR A 70 18.90 16.07 -13.38
CA TYR A 70 18.97 14.79 -12.64
C TYR A 70 17.62 14.43 -12.00
N PHE A 71 16.88 15.40 -11.47
CA PHE A 71 15.52 15.17 -10.98
C PHE A 71 14.60 14.71 -12.12
N TRP A 72 14.50 15.49 -13.19
CA TRP A 72 13.58 15.19 -14.28
C TRP A 72 13.98 13.93 -15.05
N SER A 73 15.27 13.62 -15.17
CA SER A 73 15.71 12.34 -15.74
C SER A 73 15.34 11.17 -14.83
N THR A 74 15.48 11.30 -13.51
CA THR A 74 15.04 10.27 -12.56
C THR A 74 13.54 10.02 -12.67
N VAL A 75 12.73 11.08 -12.69
CA VAL A 75 11.28 10.99 -12.90
C VAL A 75 10.98 10.31 -14.24
N LEU A 76 11.60 10.76 -15.33
CA LEU A 76 11.39 10.20 -16.66
C LEU A 76 11.77 8.71 -16.75
N ILE A 77 12.88 8.31 -16.12
CA ILE A 77 13.32 6.91 -16.05
C ILE A 77 12.28 6.09 -15.27
N MET A 78 11.80 6.57 -14.11
CA MET A 78 10.74 5.88 -13.36
C MET A 78 9.47 5.71 -14.22
N PHE A 79 9.10 6.72 -15.01
CA PHE A 79 8.01 6.64 -15.99
C PHE A 79 8.25 5.60 -17.07
N PHE A 80 9.45 5.59 -17.64
CA PHE A 80 9.83 4.63 -18.66
C PHE A 80 9.82 3.18 -18.12
N VAL A 81 10.36 2.96 -16.92
CA VAL A 81 10.42 1.63 -16.31
C VAL A 81 9.02 1.12 -15.94
N ARG A 82 8.09 2.01 -15.56
CA ARG A 82 6.67 1.64 -15.44
C ARG A 82 6.03 1.30 -16.76
N PHE A 83 6.31 2.08 -17.80
CA PHE A 83 5.74 1.85 -19.13
C PHE A 83 6.07 0.44 -19.66
N ILE A 84 7.26 -0.06 -19.36
CA ILE A 84 7.68 -1.44 -19.68
C ILE A 84 7.23 -2.49 -18.65
N GLY A 85 6.47 -2.11 -17.62
CA GLY A 85 5.89 -3.02 -16.62
C GLY A 85 6.86 -3.51 -15.54
N ILE A 86 8.08 -2.97 -15.45
CA ILE A 86 9.11 -3.44 -14.51
C ILE A 86 8.99 -2.77 -13.14
N TYR A 87 8.42 -1.56 -13.06
CA TYR A 87 8.43 -0.78 -11.83
C TYR A 87 7.12 -0.03 -11.57
N PRO A 88 6.51 -0.18 -10.39
CA PRO A 88 5.37 0.64 -9.99
C PRO A 88 5.81 2.07 -9.70
N ILE A 89 5.10 3.07 -10.22
CA ILE A 89 5.31 4.49 -9.84
C ILE A 89 4.42 4.86 -8.69
N GLY A 90 4.97 5.66 -7.78
CA GLY A 90 4.27 6.26 -6.66
C GLY A 90 4.68 5.68 -5.33
N GLY A 91 4.14 6.26 -4.25
CA GLY A 91 4.43 5.83 -2.88
C GLY A 91 5.92 5.71 -2.59
N ARG A 92 6.32 4.58 -2.00
CA ARG A 92 7.71 4.30 -1.59
C ARG A 92 8.73 4.29 -2.73
N TYR A 93 8.30 4.03 -3.95
CA TYR A 93 9.18 3.85 -5.10
C TYR A 93 9.78 5.17 -5.60
N ALA A 94 9.12 6.27 -5.28
CA ALA A 94 9.57 7.60 -5.67
C ALA A 94 10.39 8.32 -4.57
N LEU A 95 10.66 7.64 -3.44
CA LEU A 95 11.52 8.15 -2.36
C LEU A 95 12.93 8.52 -2.83
N ALA A 96 13.46 7.84 -3.85
CA ALA A 96 14.78 8.14 -4.39
C ALA A 96 14.89 9.56 -4.99
N ALA A 97 13.78 10.12 -5.48
CA ALA A 97 13.73 11.46 -6.05
C ALA A 97 13.42 12.56 -5.01
N LEU A 98 13.08 12.17 -3.78
CA LEU A 98 12.61 13.07 -2.73
C LEU A 98 13.65 14.14 -2.33
N PRO A 99 14.96 13.85 -2.19
CA PRO A 99 15.94 14.87 -1.85
C PRO A 99 16.02 15.98 -2.92
N LEU A 100 15.97 15.60 -4.19
CA LEU A 100 15.99 16.54 -5.32
C LEU A 100 14.70 17.34 -5.40
N PHE A 101 13.57 16.68 -5.18
CA PHE A 101 12.27 17.33 -5.11
C PHE A 101 12.26 18.47 -4.09
N PHE A 102 12.71 18.22 -2.85
CA PHE A 102 12.79 19.26 -1.82
C PHE A 102 13.81 20.36 -2.15
N MET A 103 14.94 20.03 -2.78
CA MET A 103 15.87 21.05 -3.26
C MET A 103 15.24 21.99 -4.30
N LEU A 104 14.43 21.46 -5.22
CA LEU A 104 13.70 22.29 -6.19
C LEU A 104 12.64 23.15 -5.50
N MET A 105 11.91 22.62 -4.53
CA MET A 105 10.96 23.43 -3.74
C MET A 105 11.66 24.56 -2.98
N ALA A 106 12.79 24.28 -2.33
CA ALA A 106 13.58 25.28 -1.65
C ALA A 106 14.09 26.36 -2.62
N ALA A 107 14.52 25.97 -3.83
CA ALA A 107 14.92 26.91 -4.87
C ALA A 107 13.78 27.84 -5.30
N ALA A 108 12.54 27.35 -5.34
CA ALA A 108 11.36 28.18 -5.61
C ALA A 108 11.16 29.26 -4.53
N VAL A 109 11.32 28.91 -3.25
CA VAL A 109 11.27 29.87 -2.13
C VAL A 109 12.40 30.89 -2.23
N VAL A 110 13.63 30.44 -2.51
CA VAL A 110 14.81 31.33 -2.65
C VAL A 110 14.68 32.28 -3.84
N ALA A 111 13.97 31.89 -4.90
CA ALA A 111 13.68 32.78 -6.03
C ALA A 111 12.91 34.03 -5.60
N LEU A 112 12.13 33.96 -4.52
CA LEU A 112 11.38 35.07 -3.94
C LEU A 112 12.21 35.94 -2.99
N LYS A 113 13.53 35.76 -2.87
CA LYS A 113 14.38 36.48 -1.90
C LYS A 113 14.28 38.01 -1.95
N LYS A 114 13.96 38.59 -3.11
CA LYS A 114 13.74 40.05 -3.25
C LYS A 114 12.51 40.53 -2.47
N TRP A 115 11.56 39.63 -2.22
CA TRP A 115 10.32 39.87 -1.48
C TRP A 115 10.32 39.00 -0.22
N ARG A 116 11.19 39.34 0.74
CA ARG A 116 11.44 38.52 1.94
C ARG A 116 10.19 37.99 2.64
N TRP A 117 9.15 38.83 2.77
CA TRP A 117 7.89 38.41 3.40
C TRP A 117 7.12 37.40 2.55
N ALA A 118 7.08 37.58 1.23
CA ALA A 118 6.48 36.60 0.33
C ALA A 118 7.24 35.26 0.40
N ALA A 119 8.58 35.29 0.47
CA ALA A 119 9.39 34.10 0.63
C ALA A 119 9.10 33.37 1.95
N TYR A 120 8.99 34.10 3.07
CA TYR A 120 8.66 33.51 4.37
C TYR A 120 7.25 32.95 4.40
N THR A 121 6.24 33.69 3.95
CA THR A 121 4.86 33.22 3.90
C THR A 121 4.72 31.99 3.01
N PHE A 122 5.37 31.99 1.85
CA PHE A 122 5.34 30.86 0.93
C PHE A 122 6.08 29.63 1.48
N GLY A 123 7.26 29.83 2.09
CA GLY A 123 7.99 28.77 2.77
C GLY A 123 7.18 28.16 3.93
N LEU A 124 6.55 29.00 4.74
CA LEU A 124 5.68 28.57 5.83
C LEU A 124 4.46 27.80 5.31
N LEU A 125 3.85 28.26 4.22
CA LEU A 125 2.74 27.55 3.56
C LEU A 125 3.18 26.18 3.06
N LEU A 126 4.35 26.07 2.42
CA LEU A 126 4.88 24.79 1.95
C LEU A 126 5.10 23.81 3.11
N VAL A 127 5.74 24.26 4.19
CA VAL A 127 5.93 23.44 5.39
C VAL A 127 4.58 23.09 6.03
N GLY A 128 3.65 24.05 6.11
CA GLY A 128 2.31 23.85 6.64
C GLY A 128 1.53 22.78 5.88
N ILE A 129 1.53 22.82 4.54
CA ILE A 129 0.92 21.78 3.70
C ILE A 129 1.60 20.43 3.96
N GLN A 130 2.94 20.39 4.00
CA GLN A 130 3.67 19.15 4.24
C GLN A 130 3.33 18.52 5.60
N LEU A 131 3.23 19.34 6.66
CA LEU A 131 2.85 18.88 8.00
C LEU A 131 1.37 18.49 8.08
N PHE A 132 0.48 19.28 7.47
CA PHE A 132 -0.97 19.03 7.50
C PHE A 132 -1.39 17.75 6.79
N PHE A 133 -0.62 17.32 5.78
CA PHE A 133 -0.84 16.06 5.09
C PHE A 133 0.15 14.97 5.54
N TRP A 134 1.02 15.23 6.52
CA TRP A 134 1.99 14.25 7.00
C TRP A 134 1.24 13.08 7.65
N PRO A 135 1.36 11.84 7.12
CA PRO A 135 0.52 10.73 7.55
C PRO A 135 0.58 10.50 9.06
N GLN A 136 1.77 10.55 9.67
CA GLN A 136 1.94 10.19 11.08
C GLN A 136 1.40 11.24 12.06
N LEU A 137 1.33 12.53 11.67
CA LEU A 137 0.78 13.58 12.54
C LEU A 137 -0.76 13.61 12.47
N VAL A 138 -1.27 13.13 11.34
CA VAL A 138 -2.64 13.33 10.90
C VAL A 138 -3.45 12.04 11.04
N GLN A 139 -2.80 10.88 11.11
CA GLN A 139 -3.40 9.57 11.40
C GLN A 139 -4.13 9.50 12.76
N THR A 140 -3.91 10.44 13.68
CA THR A 140 -4.67 10.51 14.95
C THR A 140 -5.90 11.42 14.87
N VAL A 141 -6.04 12.23 13.81
CA VAL A 141 -7.06 13.30 13.72
C VAL A 141 -7.85 13.28 12.41
N ASN A 142 -7.32 12.67 11.35
CA ASN A 142 -7.89 12.68 10.01
C ASN A 142 -8.25 11.26 9.57
N PRO A 143 -9.54 10.89 9.61
CA PRO A 143 -9.99 9.56 9.22
C PRO A 143 -9.76 9.24 7.73
N TRP A 144 -9.37 10.22 6.91
CA TRP A 144 -9.08 10.04 5.48
C TRP A 144 -7.64 9.59 5.20
N VAL A 145 -6.75 9.58 6.21
CA VAL A 145 -5.32 9.23 6.10
C VAL A 145 -4.92 8.13 7.11
N GLU A 146 -5.89 7.61 7.87
CA GLU A 146 -5.66 6.51 8.80
C GLU A 146 -5.18 5.27 8.04
N LEU A 147 -3.96 4.81 8.36
CA LEU A 147 -3.51 3.51 7.88
C LEU A 147 -4.40 2.47 8.58
N PRO A 148 -5.00 1.52 7.85
CA PRO A 148 -5.77 0.45 8.49
C PRO A 148 -4.87 -0.21 9.53
N ARG A 149 -5.21 -0.05 10.81
CA ARG A 149 -4.48 -0.70 11.89
C ARG A 149 -4.91 -2.14 11.88
N GLU A 150 -3.93 -3.02 11.90
CA GLU A 150 -4.17 -4.45 11.93
C GLU A 150 -3.81 -4.94 13.32
N MET A 151 -4.84 -5.18 14.11
CA MET A 151 -4.71 -5.62 15.49
C MET A 151 -4.44 -7.13 15.53
N LEU A 152 -3.39 -7.57 14.82
CA LEU A 152 -3.07 -9.00 14.71
C LEU A 152 -2.57 -9.58 16.04
N ARG A 153 -1.92 -8.77 16.89
CA ARG A 153 -1.41 -9.24 18.19
C ARG A 153 -2.49 -9.90 19.07
N PRO A 154 -3.61 -9.23 19.42
CA PRO A 154 -4.66 -9.86 20.21
C PRO A 154 -5.29 -11.07 19.50
N THR A 155 -5.33 -11.06 18.16
CA THR A 155 -5.83 -12.20 17.37
C THR A 155 -4.93 -13.43 17.51
N ILE A 156 -3.61 -13.25 17.52
CA ILE A 156 -2.64 -14.33 17.72
C ILE A 156 -2.58 -14.78 19.18
N ASP A 157 -2.71 -13.85 20.12
CA ASP A 157 -2.82 -14.19 21.55
C ASP A 157 -4.05 -15.09 21.77
N TYR A 158 -5.22 -14.73 21.21
CA TYR A 158 -6.43 -15.56 21.25
C TYR A 158 -6.21 -16.94 20.65
N LEU A 159 -5.63 -17.02 19.44
CA LEU A 159 -5.34 -18.29 18.77
C LEU A 159 -4.46 -19.18 19.66
N ASN A 160 -3.41 -18.64 20.28
CA ASN A 160 -2.49 -19.41 21.12
C ASN A 160 -3.14 -19.93 22.40
N GLU A 161 -4.10 -19.18 22.96
CA GLU A 161 -4.83 -19.58 24.16
C GLU A 161 -5.86 -20.70 23.89
N HIS A 162 -6.41 -20.78 22.68
CA HIS A 162 -7.52 -21.68 22.32
C HIS A 162 -7.12 -22.85 21.42
N ALA A 163 -5.96 -22.78 20.75
CA ALA A 163 -5.48 -23.85 19.89
C ALA A 163 -5.04 -25.09 20.69
N GLN A 164 -5.31 -26.27 20.13
CA GLN A 164 -4.82 -27.55 20.63
C GLN A 164 -3.55 -27.98 19.89
N PRO A 165 -2.67 -28.81 20.50
CA PRO A 165 -1.40 -29.22 19.88
C PRO A 165 -1.53 -29.87 18.50
N GLU A 166 -2.66 -30.53 18.22
CA GLU A 166 -2.98 -31.17 16.94
C GLU A 166 -3.54 -30.22 15.88
N ASP A 167 -3.80 -28.96 16.22
CA ASP A 167 -4.32 -27.99 15.28
C ASP A 167 -3.31 -27.64 14.21
N VAL A 168 -3.86 -27.40 13.02
CA VAL A 168 -3.14 -26.74 11.94
C VAL A 168 -3.57 -25.28 11.90
N VAL A 169 -2.63 -24.37 11.65
CA VAL A 169 -2.91 -22.97 11.38
C VAL A 169 -2.65 -22.69 9.90
N TYR A 170 -3.67 -22.26 9.18
CA TYR A 170 -3.53 -21.65 7.86
C TYR A 170 -3.43 -20.13 8.01
N VAL A 171 -2.31 -19.56 7.58
CA VAL A 171 -2.06 -18.11 7.64
C VAL A 171 -2.35 -17.52 6.27
N TYR A 172 -3.39 -16.70 6.18
CA TYR A 172 -3.72 -15.97 4.95
C TYR A 172 -2.54 -15.09 4.51
N TYR A 173 -2.31 -14.98 3.20
CA TYR A 173 -1.08 -14.39 2.66
C TYR A 173 -0.82 -12.96 3.16
N GLY A 174 -1.87 -12.18 3.43
CA GLY A 174 -1.77 -10.84 4.01
C GLY A 174 -1.22 -10.86 5.44
N ALA A 175 -1.58 -11.86 6.24
CA ALA A 175 -1.16 -12.00 7.63
C ALA A 175 0.29 -12.49 7.79
N GLY A 176 0.86 -13.15 6.77
CA GLY A 176 2.15 -13.86 6.86
C GLY A 176 3.28 -13.09 7.57
N PRO A 177 3.67 -11.90 7.10
CA PRO A 177 4.77 -11.14 7.71
C PRO A 177 4.53 -10.77 9.17
N ALA A 178 3.31 -10.35 9.53
CA ALA A 178 2.99 -9.94 10.89
C ALA A 178 2.80 -11.16 11.81
N TYR A 179 2.21 -12.24 11.31
CA TYR A 179 2.06 -13.52 12.00
C TYR A 179 3.42 -14.06 12.46
N GLN A 180 4.43 -14.06 11.57
CA GLN A 180 5.79 -14.52 11.90
C GLN A 180 6.45 -13.73 13.04
N VAL A 181 6.09 -12.45 13.20
CA VAL A 181 6.61 -11.61 14.29
C VAL A 181 5.95 -11.97 15.62
N TYR A 182 4.64 -12.21 15.62
CA TYR A 182 3.88 -12.48 16.84
C TYR A 182 3.91 -13.95 17.26
N GLN A 183 4.09 -14.89 16.32
CA GLN A 183 4.08 -16.33 16.53
C GLN A 183 5.49 -16.95 16.61
N ARG A 184 6.43 -16.33 17.33
CA ARG A 184 7.83 -16.78 17.33
C ARG A 184 8.06 -18.17 17.95
N ASP A 185 7.22 -18.60 18.89
CA ASP A 185 7.49 -19.77 19.73
C ASP A 185 6.35 -20.81 19.74
N SER A 186 5.52 -20.84 18.70
CA SER A 186 4.40 -21.79 18.65
C SER A 186 4.82 -23.17 18.13
N ALA A 187 4.34 -24.21 18.80
CA ALA A 187 4.50 -25.60 18.36
C ALA A 187 3.47 -26.01 17.28
N LEU A 188 2.50 -25.13 16.95
CA LEU A 188 1.43 -25.45 16.02
C LEU A 188 1.94 -25.63 14.59
N LYS A 189 1.46 -26.67 13.90
CA LYS A 189 1.76 -26.88 12.47
C LYS A 189 1.15 -25.71 11.69
N THR A 190 2.00 -24.93 11.03
CA THR A 190 1.57 -23.70 10.33
C THR A 190 1.84 -23.83 8.84
N SER A 191 0.83 -23.54 8.02
CA SER A 191 0.90 -23.42 6.57
C SER A 191 0.64 -21.96 6.17
N TYR A 192 1.44 -21.42 5.25
CA TYR A 192 1.31 -20.05 4.76
C TYR A 192 0.66 -20.03 3.38
N GLY A 193 -0.40 -19.24 3.24
CA GLY A 193 -1.07 -19.03 1.97
C GLY A 193 -0.17 -18.33 0.95
N THR A 194 -0.32 -18.70 -0.32
CA THR A 194 0.36 -18.01 -1.42
C THR A 194 -0.35 -16.72 -1.77
N TRP A 195 0.28 -15.81 -2.54
CA TRP A 195 -0.45 -14.64 -3.01
C TRP A 195 -1.51 -15.07 -4.02
N PHE A 196 -2.76 -15.12 -3.54
CA PHE A 196 -3.90 -15.61 -4.30
C PHE A 196 -5.11 -14.67 -4.35
N ARG A 197 -4.93 -13.38 -4.01
CA ARG A 197 -5.97 -12.32 -4.09
C ARG A 197 -6.79 -12.34 -5.38
N GLN A 198 -6.16 -12.65 -6.51
CA GLN A 198 -6.77 -12.61 -7.84
C GLN A 198 -7.33 -13.96 -8.31
N LEU A 199 -7.10 -15.02 -7.56
CA LEU A 199 -7.64 -16.33 -7.94
C LEU A 199 -9.16 -16.32 -7.77
N PRO A 200 -9.91 -17.07 -8.60
CA PRO A 200 -11.31 -17.36 -8.34
C PRO A 200 -11.48 -18.05 -6.98
N THR A 201 -12.59 -17.81 -6.29
CA THR A 201 -12.88 -18.42 -4.97
C THR A 201 -12.64 -19.93 -4.93
N PRO A 202 -13.07 -20.76 -5.91
CA PRO A 202 -12.82 -22.21 -5.87
C PRO A 202 -11.33 -22.60 -5.80
N GLU A 203 -10.45 -21.85 -6.47
CA GLU A 203 -9.00 -22.09 -6.42
C GLU A 203 -8.42 -21.68 -5.07
N LYS A 204 -8.95 -20.61 -4.46
CA LYS A 204 -8.59 -20.21 -3.09
C LYS A 204 -8.93 -21.30 -2.08
N ILE A 205 -10.14 -21.86 -2.18
CA ILE A 205 -10.58 -22.95 -1.30
C ILE A 205 -9.71 -24.20 -1.48
N ALA A 206 -9.38 -24.56 -2.72
CA ALA A 206 -8.51 -25.69 -3.01
C ALA A 206 -7.11 -25.54 -2.40
N GLU A 207 -6.54 -24.32 -2.43
CA GLU A 207 -5.26 -24.02 -1.76
C GLU A 207 -5.35 -24.27 -0.25
N ILE A 208 -6.38 -23.72 0.40
CA ILE A 208 -6.58 -23.87 1.85
C ILE A 208 -6.74 -25.35 2.22
N GLN A 209 -7.61 -26.08 1.51
CA GLN A 209 -7.85 -27.51 1.77
C GLN A 209 -6.60 -28.37 1.59
N SER A 210 -5.78 -28.07 0.57
CA SER A 210 -4.47 -28.71 0.37
C SER A 210 -3.50 -28.39 1.50
N ALA A 211 -3.46 -27.14 1.95
CA ALA A 211 -2.56 -26.67 3.00
C ALA A 211 -2.85 -27.25 4.39
N VAL A 212 -4.12 -27.59 4.66
CA VAL A 212 -4.55 -28.20 5.93
C VAL A 212 -4.62 -29.73 5.87
N ASP A 213 -4.33 -30.35 4.72
CA ASP A 213 -4.11 -31.79 4.56
C ASP A 213 -5.21 -32.68 5.17
N GLY A 214 -6.47 -32.27 5.02
CA GLY A 214 -7.62 -33.01 5.53
C GLY A 214 -7.78 -33.04 7.06
N SER A 215 -7.06 -32.17 7.79
CA SER A 215 -7.13 -32.03 9.24
C SER A 215 -8.58 -31.92 9.73
N PRO A 216 -8.96 -32.59 10.83
CA PRO A 216 -10.33 -32.55 11.34
C PRO A 216 -10.73 -31.15 11.83
N ARG A 217 -9.75 -30.34 12.23
CA ARG A 217 -9.93 -28.95 12.59
C ARG A 217 -8.68 -28.12 12.26
N PHE A 218 -8.85 -26.85 11.95
CA PHE A 218 -7.75 -25.92 11.69
C PHE A 218 -8.16 -24.47 12.00
N TRP A 219 -7.19 -23.64 12.36
CA TRP A 219 -7.38 -22.20 12.50
C TRP A 219 -7.00 -21.48 11.22
N MET A 220 -7.78 -20.48 10.82
CA MET A 220 -7.43 -19.56 9.73
C MET A 220 -7.13 -18.19 10.32
N ALA A 221 -5.88 -17.72 10.21
CA ALA A 221 -5.46 -16.39 10.66
C ALA A 221 -5.42 -15.40 9.49
N LEU A 222 -6.18 -14.31 9.60
CA LEU A 222 -6.38 -13.31 8.57
C LEU A 222 -5.94 -11.92 9.05
N SER A 223 -5.40 -11.16 8.11
CA SER A 223 -4.98 -9.75 8.23
C SER A 223 -4.97 -9.18 6.82
N HIS A 224 -5.10 -7.86 6.65
CA HIS A 224 -5.20 -7.24 5.33
C HIS A 224 -6.35 -7.82 4.47
N ILE A 225 -7.49 -8.17 5.09
CA ILE A 225 -8.67 -8.73 4.40
C ILE A 225 -9.13 -7.73 3.33
N HIS A 226 -9.24 -8.19 2.08
CA HIS A 226 -9.67 -7.36 0.96
C HIS A 226 -11.17 -7.51 0.72
N GLU A 227 -11.92 -6.41 0.80
CA GLU A 227 -13.37 -6.39 0.57
C GLU A 227 -14.12 -7.39 1.47
N GLN A 228 -14.74 -8.42 0.89
CA GLN A 228 -15.49 -9.47 1.60
C GLN A 228 -14.83 -10.85 1.46
N GLU A 229 -13.51 -10.88 1.22
CA GLU A 229 -12.80 -12.13 0.94
C GLU A 229 -12.89 -13.12 2.10
N ASP A 230 -12.95 -12.67 3.35
CA ASP A 230 -13.18 -13.54 4.51
C ASP A 230 -14.54 -14.25 4.44
N VAL A 231 -15.61 -13.52 4.11
CA VAL A 231 -16.95 -14.09 3.91
C VAL A 231 -16.96 -15.10 2.76
N GLU A 232 -16.32 -14.77 1.63
CA GLU A 232 -16.18 -15.67 0.49
C GLU A 232 -15.43 -16.95 0.85
N LEU A 233 -14.35 -16.84 1.63
CA LEU A 233 -13.56 -17.98 2.08
C LEU A 233 -14.35 -18.87 3.06
N ILE A 234 -15.06 -18.27 4.02
CA ILE A 234 -15.91 -19.00 4.98
C ILE A 234 -17.00 -19.76 4.23
N GLN A 235 -17.74 -19.08 3.35
CA GLN A 235 -18.82 -19.70 2.57
C GLN A 235 -18.28 -20.76 1.62
N GLY A 236 -17.16 -20.47 0.93
CA GLY A 236 -16.55 -21.42 0.02
C GLY A 236 -16.02 -22.68 0.72
N LEU A 237 -15.51 -22.58 1.95
CA LEU A 237 -15.11 -23.73 2.77
C LEU A 237 -16.33 -24.54 3.25
N ALA A 238 -17.45 -23.89 3.52
CA ALA A 238 -18.70 -24.57 3.91
C ALA A 238 -19.34 -25.33 2.74
N ASP A 239 -19.24 -24.79 1.52
CA ASP A 239 -19.85 -25.38 0.32
C ASP A 239 -18.94 -26.42 -0.39
N ALA A 240 -17.65 -26.47 -0.05
CA ALA A 240 -16.69 -27.39 -0.67
C ALA A 240 -16.75 -28.82 -0.12
N THR A 241 -16.02 -29.74 -0.74
CA THR A 241 -15.87 -31.13 -0.25
C THR A 241 -14.39 -31.45 -0.02
N PRO A 242 -13.96 -31.78 1.21
CA PRO A 242 -14.77 -31.81 2.43
C PRO A 242 -15.19 -30.39 2.88
N SER A 243 -16.38 -30.30 3.45
CA SER A 243 -16.91 -29.05 3.99
C SER A 243 -16.39 -28.79 5.40
N TYR A 244 -16.20 -27.51 5.71
CA TYR A 244 -15.79 -27.04 7.02
C TYR A 244 -16.75 -25.97 7.53
N VAL A 245 -17.02 -25.99 8.83
CA VAL A 245 -17.85 -24.97 9.48
C VAL A 245 -17.04 -24.23 10.54
N VAL A 246 -17.27 -22.92 10.67
CA VAL A 246 -16.69 -22.12 11.75
C VAL A 246 -17.37 -22.49 13.06
N VAL A 247 -16.58 -22.85 14.07
CA VAL A 247 -17.09 -23.20 15.42
C VAL A 247 -16.62 -22.23 16.52
N ASP A 248 -15.60 -21.43 16.22
CA ASP A 248 -15.10 -20.38 17.10
C ASP A 248 -14.45 -19.26 16.26
N GLU A 249 -14.47 -18.03 16.77
CA GLU A 249 -13.90 -16.86 16.08
C GLU A 249 -13.43 -15.77 17.05
N PHE A 250 -12.42 -15.02 16.63
CA PHE A 250 -12.03 -13.77 17.26
C PHE A 250 -11.71 -12.73 16.20
N VAL A 251 -12.46 -11.61 16.22
CA VAL A 251 -12.34 -10.52 15.26
C VAL A 251 -11.81 -9.27 15.96
N ALA A 252 -10.75 -8.70 15.40
CA ALA A 252 -10.15 -7.44 15.80
C ALA A 252 -10.13 -6.45 14.62
N GLU A 253 -9.61 -5.25 14.82
CA GLU A 253 -9.51 -4.26 13.75
C GLU A 253 -8.61 -4.78 12.61
N ASN A 254 -9.20 -4.99 11.43
CA ASN A 254 -8.58 -5.53 10.20
C ASN A 254 -7.82 -6.86 10.36
N ALA A 255 -8.16 -7.66 11.37
CA ALA A 255 -7.57 -8.98 11.62
C ALA A 255 -8.62 -9.91 12.23
N ALA A 256 -8.56 -11.21 11.91
CA ALA A 256 -9.48 -12.21 12.44
C ALA A 256 -8.83 -13.58 12.52
N VAL A 257 -9.30 -14.42 13.44
CA VAL A 257 -9.05 -15.86 13.43
C VAL A 257 -10.36 -16.62 13.49
N TYR A 258 -10.45 -17.70 12.71
CA TYR A 258 -11.61 -18.58 12.66
C TYR A 258 -11.16 -20.03 12.87
N LEU A 259 -11.78 -20.75 13.80
CA LEU A 259 -11.61 -22.19 13.96
C LEU A 259 -12.61 -22.92 13.07
N PHE A 260 -12.09 -23.66 12.10
CA PHE A 260 -12.86 -24.52 11.23
C PHE A 260 -12.83 -25.96 11.73
N VAL A 261 -13.99 -26.62 11.72
CA VAL A 261 -14.13 -28.06 11.98
C VAL A 261 -14.74 -28.73 10.75
N ARG A 262 -14.14 -29.83 10.34
CA ARG A 262 -14.60 -30.64 9.21
C ARG A 262 -15.94 -31.28 9.57
N THR A 263 -16.94 -31.12 8.70
CA THR A 263 -18.20 -31.84 8.85
C THR A 263 -18.08 -33.27 8.29
N PRO A 264 -18.85 -34.24 8.83
CA PRO A 264 -18.87 -35.61 8.34
C PRO A 264 -19.28 -35.74 6.87
#